data_AF-A0A2V6M3G8-F1
#
_entry.id   AF-A0A2V6M3G8-F1
#
_cell.length_a   1.000
_cell.length_b   1.000
_cell.length_c   1.000
_cell.angle_alpha   90.00
_cell.angle_beta   90.00
_cell.angle_gamma   90.00
#
_symmetry.space_group_name_H-M   'P 1'
#
loop_
_entity.id
_entity.type
_entity.pdbx_description
1 polymer ?
#
loop_
_entity_poly.entity_id
_entity_poly.type
_entity_poly.pdbx_seq_one_letter_code
_entity_poly.pdbx_strand_id
1 'polypeptide(L)' 'MLFSDYHPHPQGHRVQPYAQALLQPWIDSARRRGLSDIAFTDHDRYHAGIDFDEIDRLREKNVDLRIR' A
#
# COMPACT_ATOMS: atom_id res chain seq x y z
N MET A 1 4.95 7.72 19.64
CA MET A 1 3.78 7.36 18.82
C MET A 1 4.30 6.78 17.52
N LEU A 2 3.75 5.65 17.06
CA LEU A 2 4.16 5.05 15.78
C LEU A 2 3.66 5.95 14.64
N PHE A 3 4.53 6.33 13.70
CA PHE A 3 4.16 7.21 12.58
C PHE A 3 4.11 6.48 11.24
N SER A 4 4.64 5.24 11.17
CA SER A 4 4.82 4.50 9.93
C SER A 4 4.46 3.01 10.05
N ASP A 5 4.10 2.40 8.92
CA ASP A 5 4.01 0.94 8.76
C ASP A 5 4.69 0.52 7.44
N TYR A 6 5.79 -0.25 7.54
CA TYR A 6 6.60 -0.67 6.39
C TYR A 6 6.62 -2.18 6.21
N HIS A 7 5.64 -2.88 6.78
CA HIS A 7 5.49 -4.32 6.58
C HIS A 7 4.12 -4.83 6.10
N PRO A 8 3.18 -4.02 5.57
CA PRO A 8 1.94 -4.56 5.02
C PRO A 8 2.19 -5.34 3.72
N HIS A 9 1.40 -6.40 3.54
CA HIS A 9 1.41 -7.31 2.39
C HIS A 9 0.03 -7.31 1.71
N PRO A 10 -0.29 -6.33 0.86
CA PRO A 10 -1.56 -6.29 0.13
C PRO A 10 -1.91 -7.57 -0.64
N GLN A 11 -0.92 -8.24 -1.26
CA GLN A 11 -1.16 -9.49 -1.99
C GLN A 11 -1.35 -10.69 -1.04
N GLY A 12 -0.78 -10.62 0.16
CA GLY A 12 -0.79 -11.72 1.12
C GLY A 12 -0.10 -12.96 0.55
N HIS A 13 -0.79 -14.10 0.52
CA HIS A 13 -0.24 -15.37 0.02
C HIS A 13 -0.75 -15.78 -1.38
N ARG A 14 -1.14 -14.81 -2.22
CA ARG A 14 -1.66 -15.07 -3.57
C ARG A 14 -1.29 -13.94 -4.53
N VAL A 15 -1.13 -14.24 -5.81
CA VAL A 15 -0.98 -13.19 -6.84
C VAL A 15 -2.31 -12.47 -6.97
N GLN A 16 -2.31 -11.17 -6.67
CA GLN A 16 -3.46 -10.27 -6.86
C GLN A 16 -2.98 -9.01 -7.57
N PRO A 17 -3.78 -8.44 -8.49
CA PRO A 17 -3.43 -7.20 -9.15
C PRO A 17 -3.41 -6.06 -8.14
N TYR A 18 -2.39 -5.20 -8.22
CA TYR A 18 -2.22 -3.95 -7.48
C TYR A 18 -3.23 -2.86 -7.89
N ALA A 19 -4.50 -3.22 -8.08
CA ALA A 19 -5.54 -2.25 -8.36
C ALA A 19 -5.86 -1.42 -7.11
N GLN A 20 -6.33 -0.18 -7.32
CA GLN A 20 -6.82 0.69 -6.23
C GLN A 20 -7.74 0.00 -5.21
N ALA A 21 -8.60 -0.91 -5.67
CA ALA A 21 -9.52 -1.65 -4.78
C ALA A 21 -8.80 -2.55 -3.76
N LEU A 22 -7.61 -3.04 -4.10
CA LEU A 22 -6.74 -3.81 -3.20
C LEU A 22 -5.95 -2.88 -2.28
N LEU A 23 -5.43 -1.76 -2.81
CA LEU A 23 -4.46 -0.91 -2.12
C LEU A 23 -5.11 0.13 -1.19
N GLN A 24 -6.19 0.79 -1.61
CA GLN A 24 -6.83 1.88 -0.85
C GLN A 24 -7.24 1.50 0.59
N PRO A 25 -7.77 0.28 0.86
CA PRO A 25 -8.10 -0.13 2.23
C PRO A 25 -6.93 -0.06 3.21
N TRP A 26 -5.70 -0.25 2.74
CA TRP A 26 -4.49 -0.13 3.58
C TRP A 26 -4.20 1.32 3.95
N ILE A 27 -4.39 2.25 3.01
CA ILE A 27 -4.25 3.68 3.26
C ILE A 27 -5.29 4.16 4.28
N ASP A 28 -6.54 3.73 4.11
CA ASP A 28 -7.62 4.08 5.04
C ASP A 28 -7.35 3.54 6.45
N SER A 29 -6.78 2.33 6.55
CA SER A 29 -6.35 1.75 7.81
C SER A 29 -5.23 2.55 8.47
N ALA A 30 -4.20 2.94 7.70
CA ALA A 30 -3.10 3.76 8.17
C ALA A 30 -3.58 5.11 8.70
N ARG A 31 -4.50 5.77 7.96
CA ARG A 31 -5.14 7.02 8.36
C ARG A 31 -5.90 6.89 9.68
N ARG A 32 -6.71 5.84 9.85
CA ARG A 32 -7.42 5.56 11.12
C ARG A 32 -6.47 5.31 12.29
N ARG A 33 -5.28 4.78 12.03
CA ARG A 33 -4.23 4.53 13.03
C ARG A 33 -3.37 5.76 13.33
N GLY A 34 -3.61 6.90 12.65
CA GLY A 34 -2.83 8.12 12.81
C GLY A 34 -1.41 8.02 12.24
N LEU A 35 -1.17 7.13 11.28
CA LEU A 35 0.10 7.03 10.58
C LEU A 35 0.19 8.09 9.50
N SER A 36 1.39 8.61 9.27
CA SER A 36 1.71 9.55 8.20
C SER A 36 2.55 8.93 7.07
N ASP A 37 2.95 7.67 7.21
CA ASP A 37 3.87 7.00 6.29
C ASP A 37 3.54 5.49 6.16
N ILE A 38 3.60 4.95 4.95
CA ILE A 38 3.40 3.53 4.66
C ILE A 38 4.26 3.08 3.48
N ALA A 39 4.65 1.80 3.47
CA ALA A 39 5.27 1.13 2.33
C ALA A 39 4.64 -0.25 2.17
N PHE A 40 4.49 -0.75 0.95
CA PHE A 40 4.07 -2.14 0.71
C PHE A 40 5.29 -3.02 0.49
N THR A 41 5.34 -4.18 1.15
CA THR A 41 6.51 -5.08 1.11
C THR A 41 6.10 -6.52 0.83
N ASP A 42 5.24 -6.72 -0.18
CA ASP A 42 4.83 -8.06 -0.61
C ASP A 42 6.03 -8.95 -0.98
N HIS A 43 5.83 -10.26 -0.91
CA HIS A 43 6.86 -11.24 -1.25
C HIS A 43 7.17 -11.27 -2.75
N ASP A 44 8.46 -11.34 -3.11
CA ASP A 44 8.95 -11.37 -4.50
C ASP A 44 8.24 -12.38 -5.42
N ARG A 45 7.83 -13.54 -4.87
CA ARG A 45 7.09 -14.57 -5.62
C ARG A 45 5.74 -14.10 -6.19
N TYR A 46 5.22 -12.96 -5.71
CA TYR A 46 3.95 -12.36 -6.15
C TYR A 46 4.14 -11.11 -7.01
N HIS A 47 5.38 -10.80 -7.40
CA HIS A 47 5.74 -9.64 -8.24
C HIS A 47 4.88 -9.50 -9.50
N ALA A 48 4.41 -10.61 -10.10
CA ALA A 48 3.55 -10.60 -11.28
C ALA A 48 2.22 -9.82 -11.11
N GLY A 49 1.79 -9.57 -9.87
CA GLY A 49 0.61 -8.74 -9.59
C GLY A 49 0.92 -7.29 -9.21
N ILE A 50 2.19 -6.91 -9.12
CA ILE A 50 2.60 -5.54 -8.79
C ILE A 50 2.47 -4.65 -10.03
N ASP A 51 1.91 -3.47 -9.83
CA ASP A 51 1.78 -2.41 -10.83
C ASP A 51 2.20 -1.09 -10.18
N PHE A 52 3.31 -0.51 -10.68
CA PHE A 52 3.86 0.74 -10.14
C PHE A 52 3.04 1.96 -10.54
N ASP A 53 2.36 1.93 -11.69
CA ASP A 53 1.48 3.03 -12.11
C ASP A 53 0.28 3.15 -11.15
N GLU A 54 -0.20 2.03 -10.63
CA GLU A 54 -1.25 2.03 -9.61
C GLU A 54 -0.77 2.58 -8.26
N ILE A 55 0.51 2.39 -7.90
CA ILE A 55 1.11 3.03 -6.72
C ILE A 55 1.19 4.54 -6.92
N ASP A 56 1.57 5.00 -8.12
CA ASP A 56 1.62 6.43 -8.43
C ASP A 56 0.23 7.07 -8.40
N ARG A 57 -0.78 6.43 -8.98
CA ARG A 57 -2.19 6.86 -8.85
C ARG A 57 -2.67 6.87 -7.40
N LEU A 58 -2.20 5.93 -6.58
CA LEU A 58 -2.55 5.88 -5.16
C LEU A 58 -1.93 7.07 -4.40
N ARG A 59 -0.68 7.43 -4.71
CA ARG A 59 0.02 8.62 -4.19
C ARG A 59 -0.72 9.91 -4.56
N GLU A 60 -1.12 10.04 -5.83
CA GLU A 60 -1.85 11.22 -6.32
C GLU A 60 -3.18 11.43 -5.57
N LYS A 61 -3.89 10.35 -5.22
CA LYS A 61 -5.18 10.41 -4.51
C LYS A 61 -5.05 10.62 -3.01
N ASN A 62 -3.91 10.27 -2.41
CA ASN A 62 -3.72 10.25 -0.96
C ASN A 62 -2.53 11.12 -0.55
N VAL A 63 -2.55 12.40 -0.95
CA VAL A 63 -1.47 13.37 -0.68
C VAL A 63 -1.22 13.65 0.80
N ASP A 64 -2.15 13.26 1.68
CA ASP A 64 -2.05 13.40 3.13
C ASP A 64 -1.14 12.35 3.79
N LEU A 65 -0.81 11.27 3.07
CA LEU A 65 -0.04 10.14 3.59
C LEU A 65 1.13 9.81 2.66
N ARG A 66 2.34 9.68 3.22
CA ARG A 66 3.53 9.32 2.44
C ARG A 66 3.48 7.83 2.09
N ILE A 67 3.36 7.52 0.80
CA ILE A 67 3.40 6.15 0.27
C ILE A 67 4.75 5.93 -0.42
N ARG A 68 5.59 5.05 0.15
CA ARG A 68 6.97 4.79 -0.30
C ARG A 68 7.06 3.69 -1.33
#